data_AF-A0A9P0SKX4-F1
#
_entry.id   AF-A0A9P0SKX4-F1
#
_cell.length_a   1.000
_cell.length_b   1.000
_cell.length_c   1.000
_cell.angle_alpha   90.00
_cell.angle_beta   90.00
_cell.angle_gamma   90.00
#
_symmetry.space_group_name_H-M   'P 1'
#
loop_
_entity.id
_entity.type
_entity.pdbx_description
1 polymer ?
#
loop_
_entity_poly.entity_id
_entity_poly.type
_entity_poly.pdbx_seq_one_letter_code
_entity_poly.pdbx_strand_id
1 'polypeptide(L)'
;MCQSIAESYAGKSIFITGSTGLLGKVLLEKILYSCSDLKKVYILLRGKRGLTIQERLKTLLELPVFSRVYREKAKFCDKIEPVVGDVSQDGLGISPEDRVTLINEVSYVFHSAASIKFTEPLHDLLNVNVKGTERVLSLCKCMKKLEVLVHVSTAYSNTHKIFIEEKVYPSPIPLSMIDHLIKEQPDEERTKIIIKDEPNAYTFSKKLGEALLAEKHGHVPVIIIRPSIVTASLSEPLPGWIDNWNGATGLIGSISKGILRVIPGNEGNVLDLIPVDYVVNLIIVAATKKIL
;
A
#
# COMPACT_ATOMS: atom_id res chain seq x y z
N MET A 1 -8.48 -16.23 26.69
CA MET A 1 -7.51 -15.13 26.87
C MET A 1 -7.52 -14.29 25.60
N CYS A 2 -7.71 -12.97 25.70
CA CYS A 2 -7.52 -12.07 24.56
C CYS A 2 -6.01 -11.97 24.29
N GLN A 3 -5.58 -12.44 23.12
CA GLN A 3 -4.22 -12.28 22.63
C GLN A 3 -3.97 -10.81 22.31
N SER A 4 -2.82 -10.26 22.72
CA SER A 4 -2.44 -8.91 22.34
C SER A 4 -2.11 -8.82 20.84
N ILE A 5 -2.10 -7.61 20.30
CA ILE A 5 -1.71 -7.37 18.90
C ILE A 5 -0.30 -7.90 18.64
N ALA A 6 0.68 -7.61 19.51
CA ALA A 6 2.06 -8.05 19.36
C ALA A 6 2.18 -9.59 19.39
N GLU A 7 1.46 -10.25 20.30
CA GLU A 7 1.43 -11.72 20.38
C GLU A 7 0.86 -12.37 19.12
N SER A 8 -0.03 -11.69 18.38
CA SER A 8 -0.59 -12.20 17.12
C SER A 8 0.45 -12.32 16.00
N TYR A 9 1.52 -11.53 16.09
CA TYR A 9 2.66 -11.56 15.15
C TYR A 9 3.83 -12.41 15.63
N ALA A 10 3.83 -12.89 16.87
CA ALA A 10 4.95 -13.63 17.44
C ALA A 10 5.23 -14.91 16.64
N GLY A 11 6.49 -15.10 16.23
CA GLY A 11 6.93 -16.22 15.40
C GLY A 11 6.43 -16.23 13.95
N LYS A 12 5.67 -15.21 13.53
CA LYS A 12 5.09 -15.09 12.18
C LYS A 12 6.00 -14.31 11.26
N SER A 13 5.91 -14.58 9.95
CA SER A 13 6.60 -13.78 8.94
C SER A 13 5.63 -12.94 8.14
N ILE A 14 6.11 -11.78 7.70
CA ILE A 14 5.29 -10.75 7.05
C ILE A 14 5.89 -10.45 5.68
N PHE A 15 5.06 -10.23 4.66
CA PHE A 15 5.47 -9.70 3.37
C PHE A 15 4.84 -8.33 3.12
N ILE A 16 5.65 -7.32 2.83
CA ILE A 16 5.19 -5.94 2.59
C ILE A 16 5.56 -5.54 1.16
N THR A 17 4.57 -5.07 0.40
CA THR A 17 4.82 -4.34 -0.85
C THR A 17 4.59 -2.85 -0.63
N GLY A 18 5.41 -2.02 -1.27
CA GLY A 18 5.33 -0.56 -1.10
C GLY A 18 6.05 -0.05 0.14
N SER A 19 6.99 -0.82 0.72
CA SER A 19 7.82 -0.45 1.88
C SER A 19 8.65 0.82 1.68
N THR A 20 8.87 1.24 0.43
CA THR A 20 9.56 2.49 0.09
C THR A 20 8.61 3.69 -0.06
N GLY A 21 7.30 3.54 0.13
CA GLY A 21 6.34 4.64 0.18
C GLY A 21 6.20 5.22 1.60
N LEU A 22 5.47 6.32 1.78
CA LEU A 22 5.22 6.93 3.09
C LEU A 22 4.62 5.92 4.09
N LEU A 23 3.46 5.37 3.73
CA LEU A 23 2.73 4.43 4.57
C LEU A 23 3.54 3.15 4.84
N GLY A 24 4.21 2.62 3.82
CA GLY A 24 5.01 1.39 3.94
C GLY A 24 6.23 1.54 4.86
N LYS A 25 6.88 2.71 4.90
CA LYS A 25 7.99 2.97 5.83
C LYS A 25 7.52 3.00 7.28
N VAL A 26 6.42 3.73 7.53
CA VAL A 26 5.83 3.83 8.87
C VAL A 26 5.28 2.47 9.32
N LEU A 27 4.67 1.69 8.42
CA LEU A 27 4.23 0.33 8.69
C LEU A 27 5.39 -0.59 9.07
N LEU A 28 6.47 -0.58 8.28
CA LEU A 28 7.66 -1.38 8.56
C LEU A 28 8.27 -1.01 9.91
N GLU A 29 8.46 0.28 10.18
CA GLU A 29 8.97 0.75 11.47
C GLU A 29 8.08 0.28 12.62
N LYS A 30 6.77 0.50 12.52
CA LYS A 30 5.84 0.25 13.63
C LYS A 30 5.76 -1.23 13.97
N ILE A 31 5.78 -2.10 12.96
CA ILE A 31 5.85 -3.55 13.12
C ILE A 31 7.15 -3.97 13.80
N LEU A 32 8.31 -3.47 13.34
CA LEU A 32 9.60 -3.80 13.94
C LEU A 32 9.73 -3.30 15.39
N TYR A 33 9.10 -2.15 15.69
CA TYR A 33 9.08 -1.58 17.03
C TYR A 33 8.15 -2.34 17.98
N SER A 34 6.91 -2.57 17.56
CA SER A 34 5.82 -3.01 18.44
C SER A 34 5.64 -4.52 18.46
N CYS A 35 6.05 -5.22 17.40
CA CYS A 35 5.88 -6.67 17.24
C CYS A 35 7.26 -7.36 17.19
N SER A 36 8.10 -7.11 18.20
CA SER A 36 9.50 -7.57 18.19
C SER A 36 9.64 -9.08 18.12
N ASP A 37 8.65 -9.86 18.55
CA ASP A 37 8.78 -11.33 18.56
C ASP A 37 8.40 -11.98 17.21
N LEU A 38 8.13 -11.18 16.16
CA LEU A 38 7.98 -11.69 14.81
C LEU A 38 9.25 -12.39 14.32
N LYS A 39 9.08 -13.33 13.37
CA LYS A 39 10.18 -14.10 12.81
C LYS A 39 10.98 -13.31 11.77
N LYS A 40 10.32 -12.83 10.72
CA LYS A 40 10.95 -12.12 9.60
C LYS A 40 9.97 -11.19 8.88
N VAL A 41 10.45 -10.06 8.37
CA VAL A 41 9.72 -9.14 7.49
C VAL A 41 10.40 -9.14 6.13
N TYR A 42 9.74 -9.72 5.13
CA TYR A 42 10.13 -9.66 3.74
C TYR A 42 9.58 -8.38 3.12
N ILE A 43 10.44 -7.59 2.47
CA ILE A 43 10.01 -6.37 1.80
C ILE A 43 10.30 -6.43 0.31
N LEU A 44 9.29 -6.18 -0.51
CA LEU A 44 9.47 -6.13 -1.96
C LEU A 44 10.16 -4.81 -2.33
N LEU A 45 11.36 -4.92 -2.89
CA LEU A 45 12.16 -3.78 -3.35
C LEU A 45 12.48 -3.95 -4.84
N ARG A 46 12.22 -2.89 -5.61
CA ARG A 46 12.59 -2.86 -7.03
C ARG A 46 14.10 -2.95 -7.19
N GLY A 47 14.59 -3.42 -8.34
CA GLY A 47 15.99 -3.20 -8.73
C GLY A 47 16.28 -1.71 -8.96
N LYS A 48 17.52 -1.25 -8.74
CA LYS A 48 18.00 0.08 -9.19
C LYS A 48 19.37 -0.08 -9.82
N ARG A 49 19.56 0.49 -11.01
CA ARG A 49 20.83 0.41 -11.72
C ARG A 49 21.96 0.98 -10.85
N GLY A 50 23.04 0.23 -10.71
CA GLY A 50 24.23 0.64 -9.96
C GLY A 50 24.13 0.49 -8.44
N LEU A 51 23.07 -0.13 -7.91
CA LEU A 51 22.95 -0.42 -6.48
C LEU A 51 22.50 -1.87 -6.26
N THR A 52 23.17 -2.56 -5.35
CA THR A 52 22.73 -3.85 -4.82
C THR A 52 21.45 -3.69 -4.00
N ILE A 53 20.71 -4.78 -3.79
CA ILE A 53 19.49 -4.72 -3.00
C ILE A 53 19.77 -4.43 -1.52
N GLN A 54 20.93 -4.88 -1.03
CA GLN A 54 21.41 -4.64 0.33
C GLN A 54 21.77 -3.17 0.54
N GLU A 55 22.41 -2.51 -0.43
CA GLU A 55 22.65 -1.07 -0.38
C GLU A 55 21.33 -0.29 -0.39
N ARG A 56 20.36 -0.70 -1.23
CA ARG A 56 19.02 -0.08 -1.23
C ARG A 56 18.32 -0.23 0.12
N LEU A 57 18.41 -1.39 0.74
CA LEU A 57 17.87 -1.64 2.07
C LEU A 57 18.57 -0.75 3.11
N LYS A 58 19.91 -0.68 3.07
CA LYS A 58 20.68 0.17 3.98
C LYS A 58 20.25 1.63 3.88
N THR A 59 20.19 2.21 2.69
CA THR A 59 19.73 3.60 2.48
C THR A 59 18.30 3.81 2.97
N LEU A 60 17.41 2.83 2.83
CA LEU A 60 16.06 2.90 3.37
C LEU A 60 16.07 2.98 4.90
N LEU A 61 16.86 2.14 5.57
CA LEU A 61 16.93 2.05 7.03
C LEU A 61 17.70 3.22 7.68
N GLU A 62 18.50 3.96 6.91
CA GLU A 62 19.17 5.20 7.35
C GLU A 62 18.21 6.40 7.46
N LEU A 63 16.97 6.28 6.97
CA LEU A 63 16.00 7.37 7.05
C LEU A 63 15.60 7.68 8.52
N PRO A 64 15.37 8.96 8.88
CA PRO A 64 15.03 9.36 10.25
C PRO A 64 13.82 8.65 10.87
N VAL A 65 12.87 8.21 10.04
CA VAL A 65 11.70 7.43 10.46
C VAL A 65 12.10 6.17 11.25
N PHE A 66 13.21 5.51 10.90
CA PHE A 66 13.69 4.29 11.57
C PHE A 66 14.57 4.55 12.78
N SER A 67 14.86 5.82 13.11
CA SER A 67 15.81 6.18 14.17
C SER A 67 15.41 5.65 15.55
N ARG A 68 14.10 5.57 15.84
CA ARG A 68 13.58 5.02 17.09
C ARG A 68 13.87 3.52 17.22
N VAL A 69 13.51 2.73 16.21
CA VAL A 69 13.82 1.28 16.18
C VAL A 69 15.32 1.04 16.27
N TYR A 70 16.12 1.85 15.58
CA TYR A 70 17.58 1.73 15.64
C TYR A 70 18.14 1.90 17.06
N ARG A 71 17.60 2.85 17.83
CA ARG A 71 18.04 3.10 19.22
C ARG A 71 17.53 2.05 20.22
N GLU A 72 16.30 1.57 20.04
CA GLU A 72 15.57 0.86 21.09
C GLU A 72 15.37 -0.64 20.83
N LYS A 73 15.59 -1.11 19.60
CA LYS A 73 15.36 -2.51 19.20
C LYS A 73 16.64 -3.14 18.67
N ALA A 74 17.33 -3.86 19.55
CA ALA A 74 18.54 -4.59 19.19
C ALA A 74 18.28 -5.57 18.03
N LYS A 75 19.22 -5.62 17.08
CA LYS A 75 19.22 -6.59 15.96
C LYS A 75 17.94 -6.58 15.11
N PHE A 76 17.22 -5.45 15.04
CA PHE A 76 16.01 -5.36 14.22
C PHE A 76 16.31 -5.60 12.73
N CYS A 77 17.49 -5.18 12.25
CA CYS A 77 17.93 -5.37 10.86
C CYS A 77 17.94 -6.85 10.47
N ASP A 78 18.30 -7.75 11.38
CA ASP A 78 18.37 -9.20 11.13
C ASP A 78 16.99 -9.79 10.79
N LYS A 79 15.91 -9.09 11.18
CA LYS A 79 14.53 -9.49 10.88
C LYS A 79 14.08 -9.07 9.49
N ILE A 80 14.81 -8.22 8.78
CA ILE A 80 14.39 -7.69 7.48
C ILE A 80 15.08 -8.47 6.36
N GLU A 81 14.31 -8.97 5.41
CA GLU A 81 14.82 -9.59 4.19
C GLU A 81 14.33 -8.81 2.97
N PRO A 82 15.21 -8.25 2.13
CA PRO A 82 14.77 -7.61 0.91
C PRO A 82 14.53 -8.66 -0.19
N VAL A 83 13.37 -8.63 -0.81
CA VAL A 83 13.03 -9.46 -1.97
C VAL A 83 13.07 -8.56 -3.22
N VAL A 84 13.89 -8.93 -4.20
CA VAL A 84 13.97 -8.18 -5.45
C VAL A 84 12.72 -8.46 -6.28
N GLY A 85 11.99 -7.41 -6.65
CA GLY A 85 10.84 -7.55 -7.55
C GLY A 85 10.04 -6.26 -7.76
N ASP A 86 9.04 -6.34 -8.63
CA ASP A 86 8.18 -5.24 -9.02
C ASP A 86 6.75 -5.74 -9.25
N VAL A 87 5.76 -5.08 -8.64
CA VAL A 87 4.34 -5.45 -8.77
C VAL A 87 3.82 -5.31 -10.22
N SER A 88 4.49 -4.50 -11.04
CA SER A 88 4.17 -4.34 -12.47
C SER A 88 4.63 -5.52 -13.35
N GLN A 89 5.51 -6.38 -12.83
CA GLN A 89 6.07 -7.52 -13.56
C GLN A 89 5.33 -8.81 -13.23
N ASP A 90 5.23 -9.70 -14.22
CA ASP A 90 4.61 -11.00 -14.03
C ASP A 90 5.28 -11.82 -12.94
N GLY A 91 4.45 -12.48 -12.13
CA GLY A 91 4.92 -13.18 -10.93
C GLY A 91 5.59 -12.26 -9.90
N LEU A 92 5.38 -10.93 -9.97
CA LEU A 92 6.07 -9.89 -9.18
C LEU A 92 7.56 -9.72 -9.51
N GLY A 93 8.07 -10.37 -10.57
CA GLY A 93 9.49 -10.32 -10.92
C GLY A 93 10.44 -10.89 -9.85
N ILE A 94 9.91 -11.67 -8.90
CA ILE A 94 10.71 -12.31 -7.84
C ILE A 94 11.37 -13.60 -8.34
N SER A 95 12.49 -13.97 -7.73
CA SER A 95 13.17 -15.22 -8.05
C SER A 95 12.34 -16.45 -7.65
N PRO A 96 12.55 -17.61 -8.29
CA PRO A 96 11.93 -18.87 -7.86
C PRO A 96 12.22 -19.21 -6.39
N GLU A 97 13.43 -18.92 -5.90
CA GLU A 97 13.87 -19.20 -4.53
C GLU A 97 13.13 -18.32 -3.52
N ASP A 98 13.01 -17.02 -3.79
CA ASP A 98 12.25 -16.09 -2.97
C ASP A 98 10.77 -16.46 -2.99
N ARG A 99 10.23 -16.84 -4.14
CA ARG A 99 8.84 -17.29 -4.27
C ARG A 99 8.55 -18.48 -3.37
N VAL A 100 9.41 -19.50 -3.38
CA VAL A 100 9.29 -20.68 -2.52
C VAL A 100 9.37 -20.29 -1.05
N THR A 101 10.30 -19.40 -0.70
CA THR A 101 10.44 -18.89 0.67
C THR A 101 9.18 -18.18 1.14
N LEU A 102 8.65 -17.24 0.36
CA LEU A 102 7.44 -16.48 0.69
C LEU A 102 6.23 -17.42 0.84
N ILE A 103 6.06 -18.40 -0.05
CA ILE A 103 4.99 -19.40 0.01
C ILE A 103 5.01 -20.20 1.32
N ASN A 104 6.20 -20.59 1.79
CA ASN A 104 6.34 -21.47 2.94
C ASN A 104 6.37 -20.71 4.28
N GLU A 105 6.79 -19.44 4.31
CA GLU A 105 7.12 -18.74 5.55
C GLU A 105 6.17 -17.60 5.93
N VAL A 106 5.48 -16.98 4.97
CA VAL A 106 4.68 -15.77 5.21
C VAL A 106 3.28 -16.11 5.73
N SER A 107 2.87 -15.39 6.77
CA SER A 107 1.54 -15.44 7.36
C SER A 107 0.73 -14.17 7.15
N TYR A 108 1.37 -13.01 7.01
CA TYR A 108 0.67 -11.74 6.79
C TYR A 108 1.20 -11.04 5.56
N VAL A 109 0.31 -10.59 4.68
CA VAL A 109 0.69 -9.79 3.51
C VAL A 109 0.07 -8.40 3.63
N PHE A 110 0.92 -7.37 3.58
CA PHE A 110 0.49 -5.97 3.51
C PHE A 110 0.78 -5.42 2.12
N HIS A 111 -0.26 -5.28 1.31
CA HIS A 111 -0.16 -4.74 -0.04
C HIS A 111 -0.47 -3.24 -0.02
N SER A 112 0.58 -2.43 0.03
CA SER A 112 0.50 -0.96 -0.06
C SER A 112 1.17 -0.38 -1.31
N ALA A 113 1.82 -1.21 -2.15
CA ALA A 113 2.37 -0.74 -3.42
C ALA A 113 1.24 -0.28 -4.35
N ALA A 114 1.25 1.00 -4.70
CA ALA A 114 0.42 1.59 -5.73
C ALA A 114 1.18 2.74 -6.36
N SER A 115 0.89 3.03 -7.63
CA SER A 115 1.16 4.35 -8.15
C SER A 115 0.05 5.30 -7.74
N ILE A 116 0.45 6.45 -7.20
CA ILE A 116 -0.42 7.50 -6.65
C ILE A 116 -0.30 8.80 -7.45
N LYS A 117 0.38 8.77 -8.59
CA LYS A 117 0.56 9.97 -9.41
C LYS A 117 -0.66 10.16 -10.30
N PHE A 118 -1.38 11.26 -10.08
CA PHE A 118 -2.56 11.61 -10.88
C PHE A 118 -2.26 11.92 -12.35
N THR A 119 -0.99 12.10 -12.70
CA THR A 119 -0.52 12.39 -14.06
C THR A 119 -0.05 11.14 -14.80
N GLU A 120 -0.05 9.96 -14.17
CA GLU A 120 0.39 8.74 -14.84
C GLU A 120 -0.68 8.24 -15.83
N PRO A 121 -0.25 7.73 -17.01
CA PRO A 121 -1.17 7.16 -17.98
C PRO A 121 -2.04 6.05 -17.39
N LEU A 122 -3.27 5.92 -17.89
CA LEU A 122 -4.21 4.92 -17.40
C LEU A 122 -3.65 3.49 -17.47
N HIS A 123 -2.96 3.12 -18.55
CA HIS A 123 -2.41 1.78 -18.72
C HIS A 123 -1.36 1.42 -17.65
N ASP A 124 -0.51 2.38 -17.26
CA ASP A 124 0.47 2.19 -16.19
C ASP A 124 -0.22 2.01 -14.83
N LEU A 125 -1.22 2.84 -14.55
CA LEU A 125 -2.03 2.73 -13.33
C LEU A 125 -2.77 1.39 -13.27
N LEU A 126 -3.34 0.91 -14.38
CA LEU A 126 -3.99 -0.40 -14.44
C LEU A 126 -2.99 -1.55 -14.23
N ASN A 127 -1.81 -1.48 -14.84
CA ASN A 127 -0.80 -2.53 -14.65
C ASN A 127 -0.25 -2.57 -13.21
N VAL A 128 -0.03 -1.42 -12.58
CA VAL A 128 0.50 -1.36 -11.21
C VAL A 128 -0.59 -1.62 -10.18
N ASN A 129 -1.70 -0.89 -10.22
CA ASN A 129 -2.69 -0.88 -9.14
C ASN A 129 -3.69 -2.03 -9.26
N VAL A 130 -4.00 -2.50 -10.47
CA VAL A 130 -4.98 -3.57 -10.68
C VAL A 130 -4.29 -4.91 -10.92
N LYS A 131 -3.45 -5.01 -11.96
CA LYS A 131 -2.71 -6.25 -12.23
C LYS A 131 -1.65 -6.54 -11.16
N GLY A 132 -1.00 -5.52 -10.57
CA GLY A 132 -0.13 -5.73 -9.42
C GLY A 132 -0.88 -6.31 -8.21
N THR A 133 -2.10 -5.86 -7.94
CA THR A 133 -2.99 -6.46 -6.93
C THR A 133 -3.30 -7.92 -7.26
N GLU A 134 -3.63 -8.22 -8.52
CA GLU A 134 -3.88 -9.59 -8.98
C GLU A 134 -2.67 -10.51 -8.81
N ARG A 135 -1.45 -10.01 -9.10
CA ARG A 135 -0.20 -10.77 -8.95
C ARG A 135 0.12 -11.04 -7.48
N VAL A 136 -0.09 -10.07 -6.59
CA VAL A 136 0.06 -10.27 -5.14
C VAL A 136 -0.96 -11.29 -4.63
N LEU A 137 -2.22 -11.16 -5.04
CA LEU A 137 -3.26 -12.13 -4.69
C LEU A 137 -2.91 -13.54 -5.20
N SER A 138 -2.39 -13.65 -6.42
CA SER A 138 -1.97 -14.94 -7.00
C SER A 138 -0.84 -15.60 -6.21
N LEU A 139 0.11 -14.82 -5.68
CA LEU A 139 1.12 -15.33 -4.75
C LEU A 139 0.49 -15.79 -3.42
N CYS A 140 -0.43 -14.98 -2.87
CA CYS A 140 -1.12 -15.27 -1.61
C CYS A 140 -1.90 -16.60 -1.68
N LYS A 141 -2.54 -16.90 -2.81
CA LYS A 141 -3.26 -18.17 -3.01
C LYS A 141 -2.37 -19.41 -2.85
N CYS A 142 -1.06 -19.28 -3.08
CA CYS A 142 -0.11 -20.36 -2.93
C CYS A 142 0.48 -20.47 -1.52
N MET A 143 0.32 -19.46 -0.65
CA MET A 143 0.96 -19.42 0.67
C MET A 143 0.32 -20.41 1.65
N LYS A 144 1.15 -21.22 2.30
CA LYS A 144 0.69 -22.32 3.17
C LYS A 144 0.28 -21.87 4.57
N LYS A 145 0.80 -20.73 5.02
CA LYS A 145 0.62 -20.20 6.39
C LYS A 145 -0.14 -18.87 6.41
N LEU A 146 -0.72 -18.47 5.27
CA LEU A 146 -1.37 -17.16 5.12
C LEU A 146 -2.59 -17.07 6.03
N GLU A 147 -2.60 -16.03 6.85
CA GLU A 147 -3.73 -15.66 7.70
C GLU A 147 -4.54 -14.54 7.05
N VAL A 148 -3.88 -13.56 6.43
CA VAL A 148 -4.58 -12.43 5.79
C VAL A 148 -3.73 -11.69 4.76
N LEU A 149 -4.39 -11.24 3.69
CA LEU A 149 -3.94 -10.19 2.79
C LEU A 149 -4.65 -8.88 3.14
N VAL A 150 -3.91 -7.89 3.64
CA VAL A 150 -4.41 -6.53 3.82
C VAL A 150 -4.05 -5.68 2.61
N HIS A 151 -5.06 -5.21 1.87
CA HIS A 151 -4.92 -4.31 0.75
C HIS A 151 -5.23 -2.87 1.17
N VAL A 152 -4.28 -1.97 0.91
CA VAL A 152 -4.51 -0.53 1.11
C VAL A 152 -5.16 0.04 -0.15
N SER A 153 -6.42 0.44 -0.03
CA SER A 153 -7.17 1.17 -1.04
C SER A 153 -7.24 2.66 -0.74
N THR A 154 -8.37 3.32 -1.00
CA THR A 154 -8.60 4.74 -0.70
C THR A 154 -10.08 5.00 -0.43
N ALA A 155 -10.38 5.97 0.45
CA ALA A 155 -11.75 6.45 0.70
C ALA A 155 -12.39 7.04 -0.58
N TYR A 156 -11.57 7.43 -1.55
CA TYR A 156 -12.00 8.07 -2.79
C TYR A 156 -12.29 7.09 -3.95
N SER A 157 -12.39 5.77 -3.69
CA SER A 157 -12.70 4.78 -4.74
C SER A 157 -14.14 4.87 -5.28
N ASN A 158 -15.04 5.59 -4.59
CA ASN A 158 -16.46 5.65 -4.92
C ASN A 158 -17.04 7.08 -4.80
N THR A 159 -16.27 8.09 -5.22
CA THR A 159 -16.62 9.52 -5.06
C THR A 159 -17.90 9.97 -5.77
N HIS A 160 -18.36 9.21 -6.77
CA HIS A 160 -19.63 9.44 -7.46
C HIS A 160 -20.87 9.13 -6.58
N LYS A 161 -20.68 8.58 -5.37
CA LYS A 161 -21.76 8.27 -4.43
C LYS A 161 -21.79 9.26 -3.28
N ILE A 162 -23.00 9.71 -2.94
CA ILE A 162 -23.24 10.58 -1.78
C ILE A 162 -23.07 9.81 -0.46
N PHE A 163 -23.53 8.55 -0.44
CA PHE A 163 -23.42 7.65 0.71
C PHE A 163 -22.60 6.43 0.33
N ILE A 164 -21.51 6.20 1.07
CA ILE A 164 -20.57 5.11 0.85
C ILE A 164 -20.64 4.19 2.07
N GLU A 165 -21.02 2.94 1.85
CA GLU A 165 -21.07 1.88 2.85
C GLU A 165 -19.75 1.08 2.86
N GLU A 166 -19.46 0.39 3.96
CA GLU A 166 -18.32 -0.53 4.09
C GLU A 166 -18.56 -1.86 3.35
N LYS A 167 -18.83 -1.77 2.04
CA LYS A 167 -18.95 -2.91 1.13
C LYS A 167 -18.08 -2.71 -0.10
N VAL A 168 -17.75 -3.79 -0.80
CA VAL A 168 -17.10 -3.70 -2.12
C VAL A 168 -18.18 -3.42 -3.16
N TYR A 169 -17.96 -2.40 -3.99
CA TYR A 169 -18.88 -2.04 -5.06
C TYR A 169 -18.52 -2.78 -6.36
N PRO A 170 -19.50 -3.07 -7.23
CA PRO A 170 -19.23 -3.70 -8.51
C PRO A 170 -18.24 -2.91 -9.37
N SER A 171 -17.50 -3.64 -10.19
CA SER A 171 -16.55 -3.05 -11.13
C SER A 171 -17.28 -2.12 -12.13
N PRO A 172 -16.75 -0.92 -12.42
CA PRO A 172 -17.34 0.00 -13.40
C PRO A 172 -17.22 -0.50 -14.86
N ILE A 173 -16.31 -1.45 -15.12
CA ILE A 173 -16.11 -2.12 -16.42
C ILE A 173 -15.88 -3.62 -16.19
N PRO A 174 -16.12 -4.50 -17.17
CA PRO A 174 -15.72 -5.91 -17.06
C PRO A 174 -14.22 -6.05 -16.79
N LEU A 175 -13.82 -6.84 -15.79
CA LEU A 175 -12.40 -7.01 -15.44
C LEU A 175 -11.58 -7.65 -16.59
N SER A 176 -12.22 -8.38 -17.49
CA SER A 176 -11.61 -8.90 -18.71
C SER A 176 -11.08 -7.82 -19.66
N MET A 177 -11.56 -6.58 -19.55
CA MET A 177 -11.09 -5.46 -20.36
C MET A 177 -9.76 -4.87 -19.88
N ILE A 178 -9.31 -5.18 -18.66
CA ILE A 178 -8.10 -4.56 -18.09
C ILE A 178 -6.87 -4.83 -18.96
N ASP A 179 -6.67 -6.10 -19.37
CA ASP A 179 -5.52 -6.47 -20.20
C ASP A 179 -5.60 -5.84 -21.60
N HIS A 180 -6.81 -5.62 -22.12
CA HIS A 180 -7.01 -4.88 -23.37
C HIS A 180 -6.61 -3.42 -23.21
N LEU A 181 -7.10 -2.73 -22.16
CA LEU A 181 -6.79 -1.31 -21.92
C LEU A 181 -5.31 -1.06 -21.67
N ILE A 182 -4.62 -2.00 -21.01
CA ILE A 182 -3.16 -1.93 -20.83
C ILE A 182 -2.44 -2.00 -22.19
N LYS A 183 -2.90 -2.88 -23.10
CA LYS A 183 -2.31 -3.02 -24.44
C LYS A 183 -2.67 -1.87 -25.38
N GLU A 184 -3.91 -1.37 -25.30
CA GLU A 184 -4.42 -0.26 -26.10
C GLU A 184 -3.65 1.04 -25.80
N GLN A 185 -3.20 1.22 -24.55
CA GLN A 185 -2.52 2.43 -24.08
C GLN A 185 -3.33 3.70 -24.44
N PRO A 186 -4.56 3.83 -23.90
CA PRO A 186 -5.44 4.94 -24.25
C PRO A 186 -4.80 6.29 -23.95
N ASP A 187 -4.97 7.23 -24.87
CA ASP A 187 -4.60 8.62 -24.67
C ASP A 187 -5.49 9.31 -23.64
N GLU A 188 -5.28 10.61 -23.41
CA GLU A 188 -6.01 11.36 -22.40
C GLU A 188 -7.51 11.46 -22.69
N GLU A 189 -7.89 11.69 -23.95
CA GLU A 189 -9.29 11.82 -24.35
C GLU A 189 -10.03 10.49 -24.22
N ARG A 190 -9.39 9.39 -24.66
CA ARG A 190 -9.90 8.05 -24.48
C ARG A 190 -10.00 7.67 -23.00
N THR A 191 -9.02 8.07 -22.19
CA THR A 191 -9.01 7.85 -20.74
C THR A 191 -10.23 8.53 -20.08
N LYS A 192 -10.54 9.78 -20.43
CA LYS A 192 -11.73 10.50 -19.92
C LYS A 192 -13.02 9.72 -20.19
N ILE A 193 -13.17 9.16 -21.40
CA ILE A 193 -14.33 8.35 -21.78
C ILE A 193 -14.42 7.06 -20.96
N ILE A 194 -13.28 6.41 -20.67
CA ILE A 194 -13.23 5.15 -19.92
C ILE A 194 -13.58 5.36 -18.44
N ILE A 195 -12.98 6.36 -17.80
CA ILE A 195 -13.16 6.61 -16.37
C ILE A 195 -14.50 7.28 -16.04
N LYS A 196 -15.14 7.93 -17.04
CA LYS A 196 -16.44 8.58 -16.93
C LYS A 196 -16.50 9.58 -15.77
N ASP A 197 -17.30 9.27 -14.76
CA ASP A 197 -17.58 10.13 -13.61
C ASP A 197 -16.50 10.03 -12.51
N GLU A 198 -15.51 9.16 -12.68
CA GLU A 198 -14.40 9.08 -11.73
C GLU A 198 -13.50 10.33 -11.84
N PRO A 199 -13.11 10.94 -10.72
CA PRO A 199 -12.39 12.21 -10.70
C PRO A 199 -11.00 12.13 -11.32
N ASN A 200 -10.40 10.94 -11.36
CA ASN A 200 -9.12 10.69 -12.01
C ASN A 200 -8.89 9.17 -12.23
N ALA A 201 -7.88 8.86 -13.05
CA ALA A 201 -7.50 7.47 -13.34
C ALA A 201 -7.00 6.70 -12.10
N TYR A 202 -6.48 7.39 -11.07
CA TYR A 202 -6.06 6.74 -9.83
C TYR A 202 -7.25 6.16 -9.07
N THR A 203 -8.30 6.94 -8.79
CA THR A 203 -9.50 6.45 -8.08
C THR A 203 -10.16 5.32 -8.84
N PHE A 204 -10.26 5.45 -10.18
CA PHE A 204 -10.73 4.39 -11.06
C PHE A 204 -9.92 3.10 -10.92
N SER A 205 -8.58 3.18 -10.92
CA SER A 205 -7.70 2.02 -10.75
C SER A 205 -7.84 1.36 -9.37
N LYS A 206 -8.06 2.14 -8.30
CA LYS A 206 -8.26 1.62 -6.94
C LYS A 206 -9.61 0.90 -6.81
N LYS A 207 -10.66 1.48 -7.37
CA LYS A 207 -11.98 0.84 -7.48
C LYS A 207 -11.92 -0.49 -8.21
N LEU A 208 -11.20 -0.55 -9.34
CA LEU A 208 -10.97 -1.79 -10.08
C LEU A 208 -10.16 -2.82 -9.28
N GLY A 209 -9.14 -2.38 -8.53
CA GLY A 209 -8.37 -3.25 -7.63
C GLY A 209 -9.24 -3.90 -6.55
N GLU A 210 -10.15 -3.14 -5.94
CA GLU A 210 -11.10 -3.67 -4.96
C GLU A 210 -12.07 -4.68 -5.58
N ALA A 211 -12.65 -4.36 -6.73
CA ALA A 211 -13.56 -5.27 -7.44
C ALA A 211 -12.84 -6.56 -7.86
N LEU A 212 -11.59 -6.46 -8.29
CA LEU A 212 -10.75 -7.61 -8.62
C LEU A 212 -10.50 -8.51 -7.41
N LEU A 213 -10.23 -7.93 -6.24
CA LEU A 213 -10.09 -8.69 -5.01
C LEU A 213 -11.41 -9.40 -4.67
N ALA A 214 -12.55 -8.69 -4.70
CA ALA A 214 -13.85 -9.29 -4.40
C ALA A 214 -14.23 -10.43 -5.35
N GLU A 215 -13.89 -10.32 -6.64
CA GLU A 215 -14.19 -11.38 -7.62
C GLU A 215 -13.21 -12.56 -7.50
N LYS A 216 -11.93 -12.29 -7.24
CA LYS A 216 -10.87 -13.29 -7.41
C LYS A 216 -10.27 -13.81 -6.10
N HIS A 217 -10.60 -13.29 -4.91
CA HIS A 217 -9.90 -13.66 -3.68
C HIS A 217 -9.96 -15.16 -3.36
N GLY A 218 -11.08 -15.82 -3.69
CA GLY A 218 -11.25 -17.24 -3.44
C GLY A 218 -11.07 -17.58 -1.96
N HIS A 219 -10.15 -18.48 -1.63
CA HIS A 219 -9.85 -18.89 -0.25
C HIS A 219 -8.95 -17.91 0.52
N VAL A 220 -8.45 -16.84 -0.12
CA VAL A 220 -7.58 -15.86 0.55
C VAL A 220 -8.44 -14.96 1.44
N PRO A 221 -8.16 -14.86 2.75
CA PRO A 221 -8.79 -13.86 3.61
C PRO A 221 -8.26 -12.48 3.26
N VAL A 222 -9.15 -11.55 2.91
CA VAL A 222 -8.78 -10.20 2.44
C VAL A 222 -9.41 -9.13 3.33
N ILE A 223 -8.62 -8.13 3.70
CA ILE A 223 -9.08 -6.89 4.33
C ILE A 223 -8.73 -5.74 3.39
N ILE A 224 -9.71 -4.88 3.10
CA ILE A 224 -9.51 -3.65 2.32
C ILE A 224 -9.58 -2.48 3.30
N ILE A 225 -8.48 -1.72 3.41
CA ILE A 225 -8.42 -0.49 4.22
C ILE A 225 -8.49 0.71 3.29
N ARG A 226 -9.43 1.62 3.52
CA ARG A 226 -9.67 2.80 2.67
C ARG A 226 -9.30 4.10 3.42
N PRO A 227 -8.02 4.47 3.50
CA PRO A 227 -7.63 5.74 4.11
C PRO A 227 -8.09 6.94 3.26
N SER A 228 -8.36 8.08 3.91
CA SER A 228 -8.50 9.40 3.28
C SER A 228 -7.11 9.95 2.87
N ILE A 229 -6.93 11.27 2.80
CA ILE A 229 -5.63 11.85 2.42
C ILE A 229 -4.63 11.65 3.56
N VAL A 230 -3.70 10.72 3.36
CA VAL A 230 -2.66 10.41 4.34
C VAL A 230 -1.65 11.54 4.41
N THR A 231 -1.43 12.09 5.60
CA THR A 231 -0.48 13.17 5.87
C THR A 231 0.62 12.74 6.83
N ALA A 232 1.40 13.72 7.31
CA ALA A 232 2.48 13.49 8.26
C ALA A 232 1.98 12.78 9.53
N SER A 233 2.88 12.05 10.17
CA SER A 233 2.61 11.39 11.45
C SER A 233 2.25 12.41 12.53
N LEU A 234 1.26 12.09 13.34
CA LEU A 234 0.89 12.91 14.48
C LEU A 234 1.85 12.67 15.65
N SER A 235 2.18 11.40 15.91
CA SER A 235 2.96 11.00 17.08
C SER A 235 4.09 10.04 16.74
N GLU A 236 3.83 8.98 16.00
CA GLU A 236 4.81 7.91 15.79
C GLU A 236 5.19 7.73 14.30
N PRO A 237 6.39 7.20 14.02
CA PRO A 237 7.52 7.03 14.93
C PRO A 237 8.31 8.32 15.20
N LEU A 238 8.03 9.36 14.42
CA LEU A 238 8.64 10.67 14.51
C LEU A 238 7.55 11.70 14.22
N PRO A 239 7.13 12.56 15.16
CA PRO A 239 6.09 13.56 14.90
C PRO A 239 6.43 14.45 13.71
N GLY A 240 5.45 14.70 12.83
CA GLY A 240 5.62 15.51 11.62
C GLY A 240 6.40 14.85 10.49
N TRP A 241 6.71 13.56 10.59
CA TRP A 241 7.43 12.85 9.53
C TRP A 241 6.58 12.71 8.27
N ILE A 242 7.16 13.16 7.14
CA ILE A 242 6.64 12.98 5.80
C ILE A 242 7.80 12.99 4.81
N ASP A 243 7.67 12.26 3.70
CA ASP A 243 8.77 12.03 2.76
C ASP A 243 8.39 12.23 1.29
N ASN A 244 7.25 12.86 1.03
CA ASN A 244 6.79 13.18 -0.30
C ASN A 244 6.07 14.54 -0.32
N TRP A 245 6.06 15.17 -1.49
CA TRP A 245 5.42 16.47 -1.73
C TRP A 245 4.06 16.33 -2.43
N ASN A 246 3.48 15.13 -2.47
CA ASN A 246 2.28 14.86 -3.24
C ASN A 246 1.02 15.39 -2.52
N GLY A 247 0.03 15.82 -3.30
CA GLY A 247 -1.30 16.16 -2.80
C GLY A 247 -1.30 17.21 -1.69
N ALA A 248 -1.94 16.88 -0.55
CA ALA A 248 -2.09 17.80 0.58
C ALA A 248 -0.77 18.31 1.15
N THR A 249 0.31 17.51 1.13
CA THR A 249 1.61 17.95 1.65
C THR A 249 2.19 19.11 0.85
N GLY A 250 2.11 19.03 -0.49
CA GLY A 250 2.51 20.11 -1.38
C GLY A 250 1.66 21.36 -1.18
N LEU A 251 0.35 21.17 -0.99
CA LEU A 251 -0.59 22.26 -0.72
C LEU A 251 -0.26 22.98 0.59
N ILE A 252 -0.23 22.25 1.70
CA ILE A 252 0.04 22.77 3.04
C ILE A 252 1.43 23.41 3.10
N GLY A 253 2.44 22.78 2.50
CA GLY A 253 3.79 23.34 2.44
C GLY A 253 3.86 24.65 1.64
N SER A 254 3.12 24.76 0.53
CA SER A 254 3.07 25.98 -0.29
C SER A 254 2.36 27.13 0.41
N ILE A 255 1.28 26.84 1.14
CA ILE A 255 0.59 27.81 2.01
C ILE A 255 1.53 28.27 3.13
N SER A 256 2.19 27.32 3.82
CA SER A 256 3.05 27.61 4.97
C SER A 256 4.26 28.47 4.60
N LYS A 257 4.74 28.37 3.35
CA LYS A 257 5.83 29.21 2.81
C LYS A 257 5.35 30.55 2.24
N GLY A 258 4.05 30.83 2.24
CA GLY A 258 3.46 32.03 1.65
C GLY A 258 3.49 32.08 0.11
N ILE A 259 3.84 30.98 -0.55
CA ILE A 259 3.87 30.88 -2.02
C ILE A 259 2.44 30.84 -2.56
N LEU A 260 1.59 30.02 -1.94
CA LEU A 260 0.18 29.90 -2.29
C LEU A 260 -0.66 30.67 -1.27
N ARG A 261 -1.21 31.81 -1.71
CA ARG A 261 -1.96 32.75 -0.84
C ARG A 261 -3.47 32.67 -1.01
N VAL A 262 -3.93 32.17 -2.15
CA VAL A 262 -5.35 32.08 -2.50
C VAL A 262 -5.61 30.74 -3.16
N ILE A 263 -6.64 30.04 -2.72
CA ILE A 263 -7.13 28.80 -3.32
C ILE A 263 -8.60 28.99 -3.67
N PRO A 264 -9.00 28.92 -4.95
CA PRO A 264 -10.41 28.93 -5.31
C PRO A 264 -11.06 27.62 -4.84
N GLY A 265 -12.16 27.72 -4.11
CA GLY A 265 -12.88 26.56 -3.58
C GLY A 265 -14.18 26.96 -2.90
N ASN A 266 -15.00 25.96 -2.59
CA ASN A 266 -16.19 26.14 -1.76
C ASN A 266 -15.80 26.00 -0.28
N GLU A 267 -16.14 26.97 0.55
CA GLU A 267 -15.86 26.97 2.00
C GLU A 267 -16.53 25.81 2.75
N GLY A 268 -17.60 25.24 2.19
CA GLY A 268 -18.26 24.05 2.73
C GLY A 268 -17.54 22.73 2.44
N ASN A 269 -16.47 22.74 1.63
CA ASN A 269 -15.72 21.52 1.34
C ASN A 269 -14.90 21.07 2.56
N VAL A 270 -15.04 19.81 2.94
CA VAL A 270 -14.24 19.20 4.00
C VAL A 270 -12.97 18.60 3.40
N LEU A 271 -11.81 19.08 3.87
CA LEU A 271 -10.52 18.47 3.57
C LEU A 271 -10.21 17.39 4.62
N ASP A 272 -10.52 16.14 4.30
CA ASP A 272 -10.28 15.00 5.18
C ASP A 272 -8.81 14.55 5.11
N LEU A 273 -8.06 14.88 6.16
CA LEU A 273 -6.65 14.54 6.34
C LEU A 273 -6.52 13.55 7.49
N ILE A 274 -5.79 12.44 7.26
CA ILE A 274 -5.53 11.44 8.29
C ILE A 274 -4.02 11.25 8.52
N PRO A 275 -3.54 11.30 9.78
CA PRO A 275 -2.14 11.01 10.09
C PRO A 275 -1.74 9.58 9.69
N VAL A 276 -0.55 9.42 9.09
CA VAL A 276 -0.06 8.11 8.63
C VAL A 276 0.02 7.06 9.74
N ASP A 277 0.35 7.45 10.96
CA ASP A 277 0.43 6.56 12.12
C ASP A 277 -0.92 5.99 12.55
N TYR A 278 -2.01 6.74 12.37
CA TYR A 278 -3.35 6.25 12.65
C TYR A 278 -3.75 5.17 11.63
N VAL A 279 -3.44 5.41 10.35
CA VAL A 279 -3.67 4.42 9.28
C VAL A 279 -2.85 3.15 9.51
N VAL A 280 -1.58 3.30 9.89
CA VAL A 280 -0.70 2.14 10.18
C VAL A 280 -1.20 1.35 11.38
N ASN A 281 -1.61 2.03 12.47
CA ASN A 281 -2.18 1.36 13.63
C ASN A 281 -3.43 0.55 13.26
N LEU A 282 -4.32 1.14 12.45
CA LEU A 282 -5.50 0.43 11.95
C LEU A 282 -5.12 -0.79 11.10
N ILE A 283 -4.15 -0.65 10.18
CA ILE A 283 -3.68 -1.75 9.32
C ILE A 283 -3.18 -2.94 10.15
N ILE A 284 -2.35 -2.67 11.17
CA ILE A 284 -1.80 -3.69 12.06
C ILE A 284 -2.91 -4.34 12.88
N VAL A 285 -3.81 -3.55 13.48
CA VAL A 285 -4.91 -4.09 14.28
C VAL A 285 -5.87 -4.92 13.42
N ALA A 286 -6.25 -4.42 12.25
CA ALA A 286 -7.17 -5.09 11.35
C ALA A 286 -6.63 -6.46 10.91
N ALA A 287 -5.33 -6.57 10.63
CA ALA A 287 -4.72 -7.83 10.23
C ALA A 287 -4.82 -8.93 11.28
N THR A 288 -4.89 -8.58 12.58
CA THR A 288 -5.07 -9.57 13.67
C THR A 288 -6.52 -10.00 13.87
N LYS A 289 -7.47 -9.33 13.20
CA LYS A 289 -8.89 -9.68 13.31
C LYS A 289 -9.11 -11.01 12.60
N LYS A 290 -9.54 -12.02 13.35
CA LYS A 290 -9.99 -13.29 12.75
C LYS A 290 -11.19 -13.01 11.85
N ILE A 291 -10.99 -13.18 10.55
CA ILE A 291 -12.08 -13.15 9.56
C ILE A 291 -12.70 -14.55 9.65
N LEU A 292 -13.86 -14.63 10.31
CA LEU A 292 -14.67 -15.86 10.42
C LEU A 292 -15.34 -16.18 9.09
#